data_AF-A0A1Z5JY77-F1
#
_entry.id   AF-A0A1Z5JY77-F1
#
_cell.length_a   1.000
_cell.length_b   1.000
_cell.length_c   1.000
_cell.angle_alpha   90.00
_cell.angle_beta   90.00
_cell.angle_gamma   90.00
#
_symmetry.space_group_name_H-M   'P 1'
#
loop_
_entity.id
_entity.type
_entity.pdbx_description
1 polymer ?
#
loop_
_entity_poly.entity_id
_entity_poly.type
_entity_poly.pdbx_seq_one_letter_code
_entity_poly.pdbx_strand_id
1 'polypeptide(L)'
;MKVSNLPSFYTSSRLFGTGALVGPLVDGLHNQCLLEYHKAPITLAWNEDPIFCTSLWVPPLLGIAYVVLGGVLPRFLSRNVPTRVNDRFLTTQSPNQILTLPERTILLRNKALWAVFTTALIIKLSEILETQSFFATDRNVILLLGCAVLQWACLDGTLVAFLLASITSIGGPQSELPFVAADVWQYLAPDQFPLLSFQFLPDDLQQLGLNRITGPCYFAVTMDAIALGRWYDALRENETNH
;
A
#
# COMPACT_ATOMS: atom_id res chain seq x y z
N MET A 1 -0.71 4.84 29.31
CA MET A 1 -1.97 4.55 28.59
C MET A 1 -1.91 3.14 28.03
N LYS A 2 -2.92 2.30 28.23
CA LYS A 2 -3.05 1.04 27.46
C LYS A 2 -3.28 1.43 26.00
N VAL A 3 -2.31 1.19 25.12
CA VAL A 3 -2.51 1.34 23.68
C VAL A 3 -3.63 0.37 23.29
N SER A 4 -4.77 0.89 22.82
CA SER A 4 -5.89 0.05 22.42
C SER A 4 -5.45 -0.91 21.32
N ASN A 5 -5.99 -2.13 21.36
CA ASN A 5 -5.54 -3.15 20.42
C ASN A 5 -5.96 -2.89 18.97
N LEU A 6 -6.92 -1.98 18.78
CA LEU A 6 -7.51 -1.61 17.52
C LEU A 6 -7.39 -0.09 17.31
N PRO A 7 -7.36 0.38 16.06
CA PRO A 7 -7.49 1.80 15.75
C PRO A 7 -8.82 2.35 16.26
N SER A 8 -8.86 3.65 16.56
CA SER A 8 -10.11 4.32 16.93
C SER A 8 -11.10 4.31 15.75
N PHE A 9 -12.40 4.49 16.01
CA PHE A 9 -13.38 4.67 14.93
C PHE A 9 -13.02 5.87 14.03
N TYR A 10 -12.50 6.94 14.63
CA TYR A 10 -12.01 8.11 13.89
C TYR A 10 -10.88 7.73 12.92
N THR A 11 -9.84 7.07 13.41
CA THR A 11 -8.70 6.61 12.59
C THR A 11 -9.17 5.66 11.49
N SER A 12 -10.04 4.71 11.83
CA SER A 12 -10.53 3.68 10.90
C SER A 12 -11.39 4.29 9.79
N SER A 13 -12.33 5.18 10.13
CA SER A 13 -13.18 5.85 9.13
C SER A 13 -12.39 6.71 8.17
N ARG A 14 -11.34 7.41 8.65
CA ARG A 14 -10.44 8.19 7.79
C ARG A 14 -9.56 7.31 6.92
N LEU A 15 -8.98 6.24 7.47
CA LEU A 15 -8.23 5.26 6.67
C LEU A 15 -9.10 4.63 5.58
N PHE A 16 -10.32 4.21 5.93
CA PHE A 16 -11.27 3.65 4.96
C PHE A 16 -11.61 4.68 3.88
N GLY A 17 -11.99 5.90 4.26
CA GLY A 17 -12.32 6.96 3.32
C GLY A 17 -11.16 7.31 2.40
N THR A 18 -9.95 7.45 2.94
CA THR A 18 -8.76 7.73 2.13
C THR A 18 -8.43 6.56 1.21
N GLY A 19 -8.45 5.32 1.68
CA GLY A 19 -8.23 4.14 0.84
C GLY A 19 -9.28 3.99 -0.26
N ALA A 20 -10.55 4.26 0.04
CA ALA A 20 -11.64 4.17 -0.92
C ALA A 20 -11.65 5.31 -1.96
N LEU A 21 -10.99 6.45 -1.68
CA LEU A 21 -10.94 7.59 -2.60
C LEU A 21 -9.60 7.71 -3.34
N VAL A 22 -8.47 7.65 -2.62
CA VAL A 22 -7.13 7.75 -3.20
C VAL A 22 -6.73 6.43 -3.85
N GLY A 23 -7.15 5.31 -3.26
CA GLY A 23 -6.83 3.98 -3.76
C GLY A 23 -7.23 3.78 -5.23
N PRO A 24 -8.49 4.00 -5.62
CA PRO A 24 -8.91 3.89 -7.02
C PRO A 24 -8.16 4.82 -7.98
N LEU A 25 -7.75 6.00 -7.52
CA LEU A 25 -6.96 6.92 -8.35
C LEU A 25 -5.57 6.36 -8.65
N VAL A 26 -4.94 5.77 -7.65
CA VAL A 26 -3.62 5.13 -7.76
C VAL A 26 -3.71 3.81 -8.53
N ASP A 27 -4.74 3.00 -8.26
CA ASP A 27 -5.09 1.78 -8.98
C ASP A 27 -5.29 2.06 -10.48
N GLY A 28 -6.06 3.09 -10.82
CA GLY A 28 -6.31 3.44 -12.21
C GLY A 28 -5.14 4.09 -12.92
N LEU A 29 -4.02 4.41 -12.25
CA LEU A 29 -2.72 4.64 -12.89
C LEU A 29 -2.01 3.31 -13.16
N HIS A 30 -1.97 2.43 -12.16
CA HIS A 30 -1.28 1.14 -12.22
C HIS A 30 -1.86 0.22 -13.30
N ASN A 31 -3.18 0.20 -13.42
CA ASN A 31 -3.92 -0.87 -14.09
C ASN A 31 -4.31 -0.53 -15.51
N GLN A 32 -3.86 0.61 -16.05
CA GLN A 32 -4.03 0.95 -17.47
C GLN A 32 -3.28 0.00 -18.40
N CYS A 33 -2.15 -0.55 -17.93
CA CYS A 33 -1.30 -1.44 -18.71
C CYS A 33 -1.19 -2.85 -18.13
N LEU A 34 -1.68 -3.06 -16.90
CA LEU A 34 -1.52 -4.33 -16.19
C LEU A 34 -2.79 -5.18 -16.16
N LEU A 35 -3.95 -4.56 -15.97
CA LEU A 35 -5.20 -5.27 -15.77
C LEU A 35 -6.24 -4.94 -16.84
N GLU A 36 -7.05 -5.95 -17.14
CA GLU A 36 -8.31 -5.79 -17.83
C GLU A 36 -9.45 -6.12 -16.87
N TYR A 37 -10.42 -5.21 -16.73
CA TYR A 37 -11.55 -5.37 -15.82
C TYR A 37 -12.78 -5.91 -16.55
N HIS A 38 -13.24 -7.10 -16.17
CA HIS A 38 -14.41 -7.74 -16.79
C HIS A 38 -15.71 -7.44 -16.04
N LYS A 39 -15.63 -7.21 -14.71
CA LYS A 39 -16.81 -6.98 -13.87
C LYS A 39 -16.80 -5.61 -13.21
N ALA A 40 -17.91 -4.89 -13.41
CA ALA A 40 -18.15 -3.55 -12.90
C ALA A 40 -17.00 -2.55 -13.21
N PRO A 41 -16.51 -2.49 -14.46
CA PRO A 41 -15.44 -1.56 -14.83
C PRO A 41 -15.91 -0.12 -14.74
N ILE A 42 -15.00 0.76 -14.35
CA ILE A 42 -15.14 2.21 -14.40
C ILE A 42 -14.03 2.71 -15.29
N THR A 43 -14.38 3.16 -16.49
CA THR A 43 -13.42 3.65 -17.47
C THR A 43 -13.78 5.09 -17.84
N LEU A 44 -12.80 5.98 -17.72
CA LEU A 44 -12.87 7.31 -18.29
C LEU A 44 -11.97 7.31 -19.53
N ALA A 45 -12.51 7.68 -20.68
CA ALA A 45 -11.80 7.71 -21.95
C ALA A 45 -11.77 9.12 -22.55
N TRP A 46 -10.72 9.43 -23.28
CA TRP A 46 -10.60 10.64 -24.09
C TRP A 46 -10.25 10.25 -25.53
N ASN A 47 -11.15 10.51 -26.48
CA ASN A 47 -11.00 10.16 -27.89
C ASN A 47 -10.60 8.68 -28.11
N GLU A 48 -11.44 7.76 -27.64
CA GLU A 48 -11.28 6.29 -27.70
C GLU A 48 -10.20 5.69 -26.78
N ASP A 49 -9.23 6.47 -26.31
CA ASP A 49 -8.18 5.97 -25.41
C ASP A 49 -8.61 6.06 -23.93
N PRO A 50 -8.56 4.96 -23.16
CA PRO A 50 -8.84 4.99 -21.73
C PRO A 50 -7.75 5.78 -20.99
N ILE A 51 -8.13 6.88 -20.36
CA ILE A 51 -7.23 7.71 -19.53
C ILE A 51 -7.26 7.32 -18.06
N PHE A 52 -8.23 6.50 -17.66
CA PHE A 52 -8.39 5.96 -16.31
C PHE A 52 -9.24 4.69 -16.36
N CYS A 53 -8.78 3.62 -15.72
CA CYS A 53 -9.51 2.34 -15.67
C CYS A 53 -9.40 1.72 -14.27
N THR A 54 -10.53 1.48 -13.63
CA THR A 54 -10.63 0.80 -12.32
C THR A 54 -11.92 -0.04 -12.26
N SER A 55 -12.28 -0.59 -11.11
CA SER A 55 -13.54 -1.31 -10.89
C SER A 55 -14.30 -0.80 -9.67
N LEU A 56 -15.63 -0.91 -9.66
CA LEU A 56 -16.46 -0.60 -8.48
C LEU A 56 -16.11 -1.46 -7.25
N TRP A 57 -15.40 -2.58 -7.45
CA TRP A 57 -14.88 -3.40 -6.36
C TRP A 57 -13.63 -2.82 -5.70
N VAL A 58 -12.85 -1.99 -6.41
CA VAL A 58 -11.58 -1.44 -5.92
C VAL A 58 -11.78 -0.50 -4.70
N PRO A 59 -12.72 0.48 -4.70
CA PRO A 59 -12.92 1.37 -3.56
C PRO A 59 -13.16 0.66 -2.22
N PRO A 60 -14.12 -0.27 -2.07
CA PRO A 60 -14.34 -0.95 -0.80
C PRO A 60 -13.15 -1.84 -0.40
N LEU A 61 -12.46 -2.48 -1.36
CA LEU A 61 -11.30 -3.32 -1.08
C LEU A 61 -10.13 -2.50 -0.53
N LEU A 62 -9.79 -1.38 -1.19
CA LEU A 62 -8.72 -0.50 -0.74
C LEU A 62 -9.09 0.24 0.54
N GLY A 63 -10.35 0.61 0.74
CA GLY A 63 -10.82 1.13 2.03
C GLY A 63 -10.55 0.16 3.18
N ILE A 64 -10.90 -1.12 3.02
CA ILE A 64 -10.61 -2.16 4.03
C ILE A 64 -9.09 -2.37 4.18
N ALA A 65 -8.36 -2.47 3.07
CA ALA A 65 -6.92 -2.68 3.08
C ALA A 65 -6.20 -1.57 3.86
N TYR A 66 -6.58 -0.30 3.68
CA TYR A 66 -5.99 0.82 4.41
C TYR A 66 -6.26 0.75 5.92
N VAL A 67 -7.45 0.33 6.34
CA VAL A 67 -7.75 0.12 7.76
C VAL A 67 -6.87 -1.00 8.34
N VAL A 68 -6.71 -2.10 7.60
CA VAL A 68 -5.91 -3.24 8.04
C VAL A 68 -4.42 -2.90 8.08
N LEU A 69 -3.87 -2.39 6.98
CA LEU A 69 -2.44 -2.09 6.80
C LEU A 69 -1.99 -0.88 7.62
N GLY A 70 -2.80 0.19 7.67
CA GLY A 70 -2.47 1.42 8.38
C GLY A 70 -2.87 1.43 9.84
N GLY A 71 -3.91 0.68 10.20
CA GLY A 71 -4.51 0.68 11.53
C GLY A 71 -4.18 -0.56 12.34
N VAL A 72 -4.63 -1.72 11.86
CA VAL A 72 -4.68 -2.97 12.64
C VAL A 72 -3.31 -3.65 12.73
N LEU A 73 -2.70 -3.97 11.58
CA LEU A 73 -1.45 -4.75 11.53
C LEU A 73 -0.26 -4.05 12.20
N PRO A 74 -0.04 -2.73 12.06
CA PRO A 74 1.07 -2.05 12.74
C PRO A 74 0.95 -2.17 14.26
N ARG A 75 -0.27 -1.99 14.79
CA ARG A 75 -0.53 -2.13 16.24
C ARG A 75 -0.35 -3.55 16.72
N PHE A 76 -0.70 -4.54 15.89
CA PHE A 76 -0.53 -5.94 16.23
C PHE A 76 0.96 -6.32 16.23
N LEU A 77 1.70 -5.96 15.18
CA LEU A 77 3.10 -6.34 15.03
C LEU A 77 4.00 -5.60 16.02
N SER A 78 3.75 -4.31 16.31
CA SER A 78 4.50 -3.54 17.31
C SER A 78 4.45 -4.11 18.72
N ARG A 79 3.51 -5.01 19.05
CA ARG A 79 3.48 -5.70 20.34
C ARG A 79 4.49 -6.82 20.43
N ASN A 80 4.76 -7.47 19.30
CA ASN A 80 5.50 -8.71 19.25
C ASN A 80 6.96 -8.49 18.84
N VAL A 81 7.25 -7.36 18.17
CA VAL A 81 8.61 -7.01 17.76
C VAL A 81 9.30 -6.21 18.87
N PRO A 82 10.44 -6.67 19.42
CA PRO A 82 11.18 -5.94 20.42
C PRO A 82 11.72 -4.63 19.83
N THR A 83 11.26 -3.49 20.33
CA THR A 83 11.79 -2.17 19.97
C THR A 83 13.16 -1.97 20.66
N ARG A 84 14.19 -2.66 20.18
CA ARG A 84 15.60 -2.39 20.55
C ARG A 84 16.31 -1.49 19.54
N VAL A 85 15.80 -1.43 18.32
CA VAL A 85 16.28 -0.49 17.30
C VAL A 85 15.54 0.80 17.54
N ASN A 86 16.27 1.83 17.99
CA ASN A 86 15.80 3.21 18.07
C ASN A 86 14.73 3.49 16.99
N ASP A 87 13.55 3.95 17.39
CA ASP A 87 12.53 4.59 16.54
C ASP A 87 13.06 5.92 15.97
N ARG A 88 14.27 5.88 15.41
CA ARG A 88 15.15 6.98 15.01
C ARG A 88 14.53 7.87 13.94
N PHE A 89 13.42 7.45 13.34
CA PHE A 89 12.74 8.20 12.29
C PHE A 89 11.41 8.82 12.73
N LEU A 90 10.78 8.40 13.83
CA LEU A 90 9.82 9.28 14.53
C LEU A 90 10.57 10.42 15.24
N THR A 91 11.88 10.23 15.47
CA THR A 91 12.81 11.24 15.96
C THR A 91 13.86 11.57 14.89
N THR A 92 13.51 12.26 13.80
CA THR A 92 14.52 13.03 13.03
C THR A 92 15.12 14.19 13.85
N GLN A 93 15.15 14.05 15.16
CA GLN A 93 15.54 15.04 16.13
C GLN A 93 16.66 14.50 16.99
N SER A 94 17.56 15.42 17.31
CA SER A 94 18.48 15.30 18.43
C SER A 94 17.73 14.68 19.63
N PRO A 95 18.34 13.72 20.36
CA PRO A 95 17.72 13.00 21.48
C PRO A 95 17.10 13.87 22.60
N ASN A 96 17.24 15.20 22.54
CA ASN A 96 16.78 16.16 23.54
C ASN A 96 15.57 17.02 23.11
N GLN A 97 15.00 16.86 21.92
CA GLN A 97 13.86 17.69 21.49
C GLN A 97 12.53 16.95 21.70
N ILE A 98 11.72 17.45 22.63
CA ILE A 98 10.34 16.98 22.85
C ILE A 98 9.42 17.82 21.96
N LEU A 99 8.84 17.21 20.92
CA LEU A 99 7.84 17.86 20.10
C LEU A 99 6.54 18.06 20.87
N THR A 100 5.95 19.24 20.73
CA THR A 100 4.56 19.46 21.12
C THR A 100 3.63 18.61 20.23
N LEU A 101 2.43 18.30 20.74
CA LEU A 101 1.44 17.52 19.98
C LEU A 101 1.07 18.14 18.62
N PRO A 102 0.92 19.48 18.50
CA PRO A 102 0.70 20.12 17.20
C PRO A 102 1.87 19.93 16.23
N GLU A 103 3.13 20.10 16.67
CA GLU A 103 4.31 19.93 15.82
C GLU A 103 4.46 18.48 15.34
N ARG A 104 4.23 17.50 16.23
CA ARG A 104 4.20 16.07 15.87
C ARG A 104 3.14 15.79 14.82
N THR A 105 1.95 16.39 14.95
CA THR A 105 0.85 16.21 13.99
C THR A 105 1.22 16.76 12.61
N ILE A 106 1.89 17.92 12.54
CA ILE A 106 2.36 18.52 11.28
C ILE A 106 3.45 17.64 10.64
N LEU A 107 4.40 17.15 11.43
CA LEU A 107 5.46 16.26 10.95
C LEU A 107 4.86 14.98 10.33
N LEU A 108 3.94 14.32 11.03
CA LEU A 108 3.29 13.10 10.56
C LEU A 108 2.42 13.34 9.33
N ARG A 109 1.73 14.50 9.25
CA ARG A 109 1.03 14.91 8.03
C ARG A 109 1.99 14.98 6.84
N ASN A 110 3.10 15.68 6.98
CA ASN A 110 4.05 15.84 5.88
C ASN A 110 4.62 14.48 5.44
N LYS A 111 4.93 13.59 6.40
CA LYS A 111 5.34 12.22 6.09
C LYS A 111 4.26 11.44 5.34
N ALA A 112 3.01 11.53 5.76
CA ALA A 112 1.90 10.87 5.08
C ALA A 112 1.71 11.40 3.64
N LEU A 113 1.77 12.72 3.45
CA LEU A 113 1.70 13.34 2.13
C LEU A 113 2.84 12.87 1.21
N TRP A 114 4.08 12.87 1.72
CA TRP A 114 5.23 12.38 0.97
C TRP A 114 5.14 10.88 0.69
N ALA A 115 4.60 10.09 1.62
CA ALA A 115 4.41 8.65 1.42
C ALA A 115 3.41 8.41 0.29
N VAL A 116 2.23 9.04 0.31
CA VAL A 116 1.23 8.93 -0.77
C VAL A 116 1.81 9.39 -2.11
N PHE A 117 2.51 10.52 -2.12
CA PHE A 117 3.12 11.06 -3.35
C PHE A 117 4.17 10.10 -3.93
N THR A 118 5.06 9.58 -3.09
CA THR A 118 6.10 8.63 -3.53
C THR A 118 5.51 7.28 -3.94
N THR A 119 4.44 6.81 -3.29
CA THR A 119 3.71 5.61 -3.74
C THR A 119 3.14 5.82 -5.14
N ALA A 120 2.49 6.97 -5.40
CA ALA A 120 1.96 7.27 -6.73
C ALA A 120 3.06 7.31 -7.80
N LEU A 121 4.25 7.86 -7.47
CA LEU A 121 5.40 7.84 -8.38
C LEU A 121 5.93 6.43 -8.63
N ILE A 122 6.03 5.58 -7.60
CA ILE A 122 6.45 4.19 -7.73
C ILE A 122 5.46 3.42 -8.61
N ILE A 123 4.16 3.63 -8.42
CA ILE A 123 3.12 2.96 -9.21
C ILE A 123 3.10 3.46 -10.66
N LYS A 124 3.33 4.76 -10.90
CA LYS A 124 3.50 5.24 -12.28
C LYS A 124 4.79 4.71 -12.92
N LEU A 125 5.86 4.57 -12.15
CA LEU A 125 7.11 4.00 -12.63
C LEU A 125 6.93 2.51 -12.99
N SER A 126 6.13 1.75 -12.25
CA SER A 126 5.87 0.35 -12.59
C SER A 126 5.17 0.19 -13.93
N GLU A 127 4.16 1.02 -14.21
CA GLU A 127 3.49 1.09 -15.52
C GLU A 127 4.50 1.39 -16.64
N ILE A 128 5.37 2.38 -16.45
CA ILE A 128 6.40 2.73 -17.43
C ILE A 128 7.37 1.57 -17.66
N LEU A 129 7.79 0.87 -16.60
CA LEU A 129 8.74 -0.23 -16.70
C LEU A 129 8.16 -1.47 -17.39
N GLU A 130 6.85 -1.71 -17.26
CA GLU A 130 6.17 -2.82 -17.94
C GLU A 130 5.85 -2.49 -19.40
N THR A 131 5.46 -1.25 -19.69
CA THR A 131 5.11 -0.84 -21.06
C THR A 131 6.33 -0.57 -21.92
N GLN A 132 7.43 -0.14 -21.32
CA GLN A 132 8.67 0.17 -22.02
C GLN A 132 9.70 -0.91 -21.73
N SER A 133 10.21 -1.57 -22.78
CA SER A 133 11.24 -2.61 -22.67
C SER A 133 12.64 -2.04 -22.35
N PHE A 134 12.76 -1.18 -21.33
CA PHE A 134 14.02 -0.58 -20.91
C PHE A 134 14.99 -1.62 -20.37
N PHE A 135 14.49 -2.57 -19.59
CA PHE A 135 15.30 -3.62 -18.96
C PHE A 135 14.60 -4.98 -19.03
N ALA A 136 15.33 -6.03 -18.67
CA ALA A 136 14.72 -7.33 -18.38
C ALA A 136 13.81 -7.24 -17.15
N THR A 137 12.73 -8.03 -17.12
CA THR A 137 11.69 -8.01 -16.07
C THR A 137 12.26 -8.08 -14.65
N ASP A 138 13.24 -8.95 -14.39
CA ASP A 138 13.88 -9.07 -13.07
C ASP A 138 14.53 -7.74 -12.61
N ARG A 139 15.10 -6.97 -13.55
CA ARG A 139 15.72 -5.67 -13.23
C ARG A 139 14.68 -4.60 -12.93
N ASN A 140 13.52 -4.64 -13.59
CA ASN A 140 12.40 -3.75 -13.30
C ASN A 140 11.91 -3.95 -11.85
N VAL A 141 11.73 -5.22 -11.45
CA VAL A 141 11.32 -5.57 -10.08
C VAL A 141 12.35 -5.12 -9.05
N ILE A 142 13.65 -5.35 -9.31
CA ILE A 142 14.74 -4.92 -8.41
C ILE A 142 14.77 -3.39 -8.27
N LEU A 143 14.66 -2.66 -9.39
CA LEU A 143 14.65 -1.20 -9.37
C LEU A 143 13.48 -0.67 -8.54
N LEU A 144 12.28 -1.20 -8.77
CA LEU A 144 11.08 -0.77 -8.09
C LEU A 144 11.09 -1.12 -6.60
N LEU A 145 11.60 -2.30 -6.25
CA LEU A 145 11.85 -2.69 -4.85
C LEU A 145 12.86 -1.73 -4.20
N GLY A 146 13.92 -1.34 -4.91
CA GLY A 146 14.88 -0.35 -4.45
C GLY A 146 14.21 1.00 -4.14
N CYS A 147 13.30 1.47 -5.00
CA CYS A 147 12.51 2.68 -4.76
C CYS A 147 11.59 2.54 -3.54
N ALA A 148 10.91 1.41 -3.38
CA ALA A 148 10.01 1.16 -2.25
C ALA A 148 10.77 1.05 -0.90
N VAL A 149 11.94 0.41 -0.89
CA VAL A 149 12.83 0.38 0.28
C VAL A 149 13.38 1.77 0.59
N LEU A 150 13.71 2.57 -0.43
CA LEU A 150 14.14 3.95 -0.25
C LEU A 150 13.02 4.82 0.35
N GLN A 151 11.78 4.65 -0.11
CA GLN A 151 10.61 5.29 0.49
C GLN A 151 10.50 4.95 1.98
N TRP A 152 10.61 3.67 2.35
CA TRP A 152 10.64 3.26 3.74
C TRP A 152 11.79 3.93 4.51
N ALA A 153 13.01 3.85 3.98
CA ALA A 153 14.21 4.37 4.63
C ALA A 153 14.14 5.89 4.86
N CYS A 154 13.55 6.65 3.93
CA CYS A 154 13.46 8.10 4.03
C CYS A 154 12.26 8.60 4.87
N LEU A 155 11.14 7.88 4.87
CA LEU A 155 9.88 8.40 5.45
C LEU A 155 9.52 7.76 6.80
N ASP A 156 9.88 6.51 7.03
CA ASP A 156 9.44 5.75 8.21
C ASP A 156 10.57 5.13 9.02
N GLY A 157 11.46 4.37 8.38
CA GLY A 157 12.65 3.75 8.97
C GLY A 157 12.38 2.72 10.09
N THR A 158 11.13 2.43 10.46
CA THR A 158 10.83 1.47 11.53
C THR A 158 10.86 0.04 11.03
N LEU A 159 11.37 -0.88 11.86
CA LEU A 159 11.40 -2.32 11.54
C LEU A 159 9.99 -2.89 11.36
N VAL A 160 9.02 -2.45 12.16
CA VAL A 160 7.63 -2.89 12.04
C VAL A 160 7.05 -2.55 10.67
N ALA A 161 7.26 -1.32 10.19
CA ALA A 161 6.78 -0.93 8.87
C ALA A 161 7.47 -1.72 7.76
N PHE A 162 8.79 -1.93 7.87
CA PHE A 162 9.55 -2.75 6.93
C PHE A 162 9.01 -4.17 6.84
N LEU A 163 8.85 -4.85 7.99
CA LEU A 163 8.37 -6.23 8.03
C LEU A 163 6.95 -6.35 7.45
N LEU A 164 6.05 -5.43 7.80
CA LEU A 164 4.69 -5.44 7.24
C LEU A 164 4.68 -5.18 5.74
N ALA A 165 5.47 -4.22 5.26
CA ALA A 165 5.57 -3.93 3.85
C ALA A 165 6.17 -5.11 3.06
N SER A 166 7.17 -5.80 3.61
CA SER A 166 7.74 -7.03 3.02
C SER A 166 6.74 -8.20 3.00
N ILE A 167 5.94 -8.39 4.04
CA ILE A 167 4.89 -9.41 4.05
C ILE A 167 3.84 -9.06 3.01
N THR A 168 3.43 -7.80 2.95
CA THR A 168 2.39 -7.32 2.03
C THR A 168 2.87 -7.30 0.59
N SER A 169 4.16 -7.11 0.30
CA SER A 169 4.70 -7.22 -1.05
C SER A 169 4.60 -8.63 -1.64
N ILE A 170 4.39 -9.64 -0.80
CA ILE A 170 4.17 -11.03 -1.22
C ILE A 170 2.67 -11.36 -1.15
N GLY A 171 2.04 -11.08 -0.01
CA GLY A 171 0.64 -11.43 0.24
C GLY A 171 -0.37 -10.55 -0.49
N GLY A 172 -0.02 -9.29 -0.79
CA GLY A 172 -0.85 -8.34 -1.52
C GLY A 172 -1.22 -8.85 -2.92
N PRO A 173 -0.24 -9.15 -3.78
CA PRO A 173 -0.52 -9.74 -5.10
C PRO A 173 -1.31 -11.06 -5.00
N GLN A 174 -1.00 -11.91 -4.02
CA GLN A 174 -1.74 -13.16 -3.81
C GLN A 174 -3.19 -12.95 -3.40
N SER A 175 -3.50 -11.85 -2.71
CA SER A 175 -4.86 -11.53 -2.30
C SER A 175 -5.78 -11.21 -3.49
N GLU A 176 -5.23 -10.98 -4.68
CA GLU A 176 -5.99 -10.75 -5.90
C GLU A 176 -6.47 -12.05 -6.55
N LEU A 177 -5.86 -13.20 -6.25
CA LEU A 177 -6.18 -14.48 -6.89
C LEU A 177 -7.67 -14.85 -6.85
N PRO A 178 -8.43 -14.65 -5.75
CA PRO A 178 -9.86 -14.91 -5.75
C PRO A 178 -10.64 -14.04 -6.76
N PHE A 179 -10.19 -12.82 -7.04
CA PHE A 179 -10.82 -11.92 -8.01
C PHE A 179 -10.48 -12.31 -9.45
N VAL A 180 -9.23 -12.72 -9.70
CA VAL A 180 -8.82 -13.28 -10.99
C VAL A 180 -9.57 -14.58 -11.27
N ALA A 181 -9.69 -15.46 -10.27
CA ALA A 181 -10.45 -16.70 -10.34
C ALA A 181 -11.93 -16.49 -10.63
N ALA A 182 -12.50 -15.45 -10.02
CA ALA A 182 -13.89 -15.06 -10.22
C ALA A 182 -14.09 -14.21 -11.47
N ASP A 183 -13.09 -14.08 -12.35
CA ASP A 183 -13.18 -13.32 -13.60
C ASP A 183 -13.64 -11.87 -13.36
N VAL A 184 -13.16 -11.25 -12.29
CA VAL A 184 -13.42 -9.83 -11.99
C VAL A 184 -12.46 -8.94 -12.79
N TRP A 185 -11.19 -9.36 -12.84
CA TRP A 185 -10.15 -8.80 -13.68
C TRP A 185 -9.09 -9.86 -14.01
N GLN A 186 -8.29 -9.60 -15.04
CA GLN A 186 -7.16 -10.44 -15.41
C GLN A 186 -5.89 -9.61 -15.65
N TYR A 187 -4.73 -10.22 -15.45
CA TYR A 187 -3.45 -9.64 -15.84
C TYR A 187 -3.21 -9.83 -17.34
N LEU A 188 -2.81 -8.76 -18.03
CA LEU A 188 -2.54 -8.78 -19.48
C LEU A 188 -1.24 -9.52 -19.82
N ALA A 189 -0.22 -9.42 -18.95
CA ALA A 189 1.09 -10.05 -19.12
C ALA A 189 1.58 -10.65 -17.80
N PRO A 190 1.03 -11.79 -17.36
CA PRO A 190 1.45 -12.41 -16.11
C PRO A 190 2.79 -13.13 -16.23
N ASP A 191 3.65 -12.94 -15.23
CA ASP A 191 4.98 -13.56 -15.10
C ASP A 191 5.22 -14.19 -13.70
N GLN A 192 4.21 -14.11 -12.83
CA GLN A 192 4.15 -14.75 -11.53
C GLN A 192 2.95 -15.69 -11.45
N PHE A 193 3.15 -16.86 -10.86
CA PHE A 193 2.07 -17.78 -10.50
C PHE A 193 2.03 -17.92 -8.96
N PRO A 194 0.94 -18.43 -8.38
CA PRO A 194 0.79 -18.50 -6.93
C PRO A 194 1.99 -19.19 -6.26
N LEU A 195 2.70 -18.47 -5.38
CA LEU A 195 3.87 -19.02 -4.66
C LEU A 195 3.47 -20.08 -3.63
N LEU A 196 2.24 -19.99 -3.12
CA LEU A 196 1.65 -20.97 -2.25
C LEU A 196 0.67 -21.79 -3.08
N SER A 197 1.04 -23.04 -3.35
CA SER A 197 0.08 -24.09 -3.68
C SER A 197 -0.78 -24.30 -2.43
N PHE A 198 -1.76 -23.43 -2.20
CA PHE A 198 -2.72 -23.69 -1.14
C PHE A 198 -3.36 -25.03 -1.49
N GLN A 199 -3.21 -26.02 -0.61
CA GLN A 199 -3.70 -27.40 -0.82
C GLN A 199 -5.23 -27.48 -1.03
N PHE A 200 -5.92 -26.36 -0.84
CA PHE A 200 -7.37 -26.17 -1.00
C PHE A 200 -7.74 -25.32 -2.22
N LEU A 201 -6.76 -24.77 -2.95
CA LEU A 201 -7.02 -24.09 -4.21
C LEU A 201 -7.11 -25.17 -5.30
N PRO A 202 -8.25 -25.29 -6.02
CA PRO A 202 -8.36 -26.21 -7.15
C PRO A 202 -7.27 -25.93 -8.21
N ASP A 203 -6.90 -26.98 -8.97
CA ASP A 203 -5.75 -26.98 -9.89
C ASP A 203 -5.84 -25.91 -11.00
N ASP A 204 -7.05 -25.44 -11.30
CA ASP A 204 -7.34 -24.32 -12.20
C ASP A 204 -6.77 -22.99 -11.70
N LEU A 205 -6.63 -22.81 -10.39
CA LEU A 205 -6.12 -21.58 -9.80
C LEU A 205 -4.59 -21.45 -9.88
N GLN A 206 -3.86 -22.54 -10.15
CA GLN A 206 -2.40 -22.51 -10.34
C GLN A 206 -2.00 -21.88 -11.68
N GLN A 207 -2.92 -21.78 -12.63
CA GLN A 207 -2.71 -21.12 -13.91
C GLN A 207 -3.08 -19.64 -13.88
N LEU A 208 -3.61 -19.15 -12.76
CA LEU A 208 -3.93 -17.73 -12.61
C LEU A 208 -2.66 -16.92 -12.46
N GLY A 209 -2.40 -16.15 -13.50
CA GLY A 209 -1.24 -15.30 -13.59
C GLY A 209 -1.42 -13.99 -12.80
N LEU A 210 -0.37 -13.62 -12.08
CA LEU A 210 -0.14 -12.31 -11.49
C LEU A 210 1.09 -11.69 -12.17
N ASN A 211 1.35 -10.40 -11.91
CA ASN A 211 2.58 -9.75 -12.37
C ASN A 211 3.50 -9.43 -11.17
N ARG A 212 4.78 -9.85 -11.24
CA ARG A 212 5.78 -9.68 -10.16
C ARG A 212 6.01 -8.23 -9.77
N ILE A 213 5.82 -7.29 -10.70
CA ILE A 213 6.03 -5.85 -10.45
C ILE A 213 5.04 -5.26 -9.44
N THR A 214 3.92 -5.95 -9.22
CA THR A 214 2.90 -5.55 -8.24
C THR A 214 3.41 -5.66 -6.81
N GLY A 215 4.34 -6.59 -6.53
CA GLY A 215 4.90 -6.80 -5.19
C GLY A 215 5.52 -5.52 -4.59
N PRO A 216 6.49 -4.89 -5.26
CA PRO A 216 7.02 -3.58 -4.82
C PRO A 216 5.95 -2.47 -4.72
N CYS A 217 4.90 -2.50 -5.54
CA CYS A 217 3.79 -1.54 -5.42
C CYS A 217 3.02 -1.74 -4.11
N TYR A 218 2.70 -2.98 -3.74
CA TYR A 218 2.09 -3.31 -2.45
C TYR A 218 2.98 -2.95 -1.26
N PHE A 219 4.30 -3.05 -1.40
CA PHE A 219 5.24 -2.53 -0.40
C PHE A 219 5.00 -1.03 -0.19
N ALA A 220 4.99 -0.24 -1.27
CA ALA A 220 4.82 1.20 -1.21
C ALA A 220 3.46 1.63 -0.66
N VAL A 221 2.37 0.98 -1.09
CA VAL A 221 1.01 1.21 -0.55
C VAL A 221 0.95 0.92 0.95
N THR A 222 1.63 -0.13 1.41
CA THR A 222 1.69 -0.42 2.85
C THR A 222 2.37 0.71 3.63
N MET A 223 3.41 1.31 3.06
CA MET A 223 4.12 2.43 3.69
C MET A 223 3.24 3.67 3.83
N ASP A 224 2.46 4.03 2.80
CA ASP A 224 1.58 5.18 2.90
C ASP A 224 0.39 4.95 3.84
N ALA A 225 -0.19 3.75 3.85
CA ALA A 225 -1.27 3.40 4.77
C ALA A 225 -0.81 3.52 6.23
N ILE A 226 0.40 3.04 6.53
CA ILE A 226 1.02 3.18 7.86
C ILE A 226 1.24 4.66 8.22
N ALA A 227 1.77 5.45 7.29
CA ALA A 227 2.02 6.88 7.53
C ALA A 227 0.71 7.66 7.77
N LEU A 228 -0.34 7.39 6.99
CA LEU A 228 -1.68 7.95 7.18
C LEU A 228 -2.29 7.54 8.51
N GLY A 229 -2.18 6.26 8.89
CA GLY A 229 -2.67 5.76 10.17
C GLY A 229 -2.06 6.50 11.36
N ARG A 230 -0.73 6.67 11.35
CA ARG A 230 0.00 7.43 12.37
C ARG A 230 -0.42 8.89 12.41
N TRP A 231 -0.63 9.53 11.25
CA TRP A 231 -1.10 10.91 11.20
C TRP A 231 -2.51 11.06 11.77
N TYR A 232 -3.46 10.19 11.41
CA TYR A 232 -4.83 10.27 11.91
C TYR A 232 -4.93 10.00 13.42
N ASP A 233 -4.07 9.14 13.96
CA ASP A 233 -3.97 8.96 15.41
C ASP A 233 -3.52 10.25 16.10
N ALA A 234 -2.45 10.88 15.61
CA ALA A 234 -1.96 12.15 16.16
C ALA A 234 -3.00 13.27 16.03
N LEU A 235 -3.73 13.31 14.92
CA LEU A 235 -4.81 14.26 14.69
C LEU A 235 -5.95 14.07 15.71
N ARG A 236 -6.35 12.82 15.96
CA ARG A 236 -7.36 12.50 16.98
C ARG A 236 -6.92 12.89 18.38
N GLU A 237 -5.67 12.60 18.74
CA GLU A 237 -5.09 13.01 20.01
C GLU A 237 -5.14 14.53 20.17
N ASN A 238 -4.82 15.28 19.12
CA ASN A 238 -4.85 16.74 19.13
C ASN A 238 -6.27 17.29 19.33
N GLU A 239 -7.28 16.71 18.67
CA GLU A 239 -8.70 17.09 18.84
C GLU A 239 -9.23 16.82 20.26
N THR A 240 -8.73 15.79 20.95
CA THR A 240 -9.21 15.42 22.29
C THR A 240 -8.55 16.16 23.45
N ASN A 241 -7.44 16.87 23.19
CA ASN A 241 -6.69 17.60 24.21
C ASN A 241 -7.00 19.11 24.25
N HIS A 242 -7.98 19.55 23.45
CA HIS A 242 -8.56 20.90 23.47
C HIS A 242 -9.96 20.86 24.07
#